data_AF-A0A329RCQ9-F1
#
_entry.id   AF-A0A329RCQ9-F1
#
_cell.length_a   1.000
_cell.length_b   1.000
_cell.length_c   1.000
_cell.angle_alpha   90.00
_cell.angle_beta   90.00
_cell.angle_gamma   90.00
#
_symmetry.space_group_name_H-M   'P 1'
#
loop_
_entity.id
_entity.type
_entity.pdbx_description
1 polymer ?
#
loop_
_entity_poly.entity_id
_entity_poly.type
_entity_poly.pdbx_seq_one_letter_code
_entity_poly.pdbx_strand_id
1 'polypeptide(L)'
;MTAAQTNITSVGTLAGLTIDGNLTFSGVSRSITGLNSLSASTITGSLSTAAQTAITSLGTLTGLTIGGSLTFTGASRTITGLSSVSATNITGTLATASQTNVTAIGNLTGLVVDGNMSFVGASRSITGLASLTATDLISTENTQCNTISGTTLTYPMYSDSFSLTLRNSSLVSSSYCGIALHNDTGSTSNTTPSAAIISRRTSTTAYAGSNIEFMTRDDTLQATSLVKHMTIAGDGKVSIGSTGDKDFNILTAANADFRFGTLLGNRNCITMSWTYVSSNSTSNRLSFDTYGSTNTLVLTAGDRVCVGGAAPTSKFHVVGDSGILYGSWERVAEFGNSNATPMKAGLIIYGEPGGPNTNGVAFGTYTNDPLWFMVNGSTAMKLTPSKRLSVDKTAGAEATIHSGGDVWADGLFHIKQNVDGKAVYRTNWSQANYLAMEEAATLTHQIEDIFDIPYGLAEVLQMQPRKFAMRNDQSLHVGFIAQEMLKIIPESISGDESADDDMNDQGEPINPMGIDLASLTAVLCKAIQEQQQQIDELRAIISE
;
A
#
# COMPACT_ATOMS: atom_id res chain seq x y z
N MET A 1 124.50 77.73 60.63
CA MET A 1 123.49 78.56 59.93
C MET A 1 124.22 79.49 58.97
N THR A 2 124.07 79.28 57.67
CA THR A 2 124.28 80.35 56.68
C THR A 2 123.06 81.27 56.73
N ALA A 3 123.24 82.58 56.48
CA ALA A 3 122.15 83.54 56.52
C ALA A 3 121.18 83.35 55.34
N ALA A 4 119.89 83.65 55.54
CA ALA A 4 118.89 83.61 54.48
C ALA A 4 119.21 84.65 53.39
N GLN A 5 119.24 84.22 52.12
CA GLN A 5 119.55 85.08 50.98
C GLN A 5 118.28 85.76 50.46
N THR A 6 117.89 86.87 51.08
CA THR A 6 116.59 87.53 50.87
C THR A 6 116.46 88.38 49.60
N ASN A 7 117.57 88.75 48.95
CA ASN A 7 117.59 89.72 47.85
C ASN A 7 118.20 89.16 46.54
N ILE A 8 117.94 87.89 46.20
CA ILE A 8 118.40 87.30 44.93
C ILE A 8 117.47 87.74 43.79
N THR A 9 118.00 88.54 42.85
CA THR A 9 117.27 89.01 41.66
C THR A 9 117.64 88.27 40.37
N SER A 10 118.74 87.51 40.36
CA SER A 10 119.11 86.61 39.27
C SER A 10 120.01 85.47 39.78
N VAL A 11 120.00 84.34 39.08
CA VAL A 11 120.90 83.20 39.29
C VAL A 11 121.38 82.69 37.93
N GLY A 12 122.55 82.02 37.92
CA GLY A 12 123.03 81.30 36.74
C GLY A 12 122.30 79.96 36.53
N THR A 13 122.91 79.05 35.78
CA THR A 13 122.41 77.66 35.67
C THR A 13 122.69 76.90 36.95
N LEU A 14 121.66 76.42 37.64
CA LEU A 14 121.80 75.48 38.76
C LEU A 14 121.81 74.05 38.21
N ALA A 15 122.90 73.31 38.44
CA ALA A 15 122.99 71.88 38.09
C ALA A 15 122.09 70.98 38.98
N GLY A 16 121.67 71.49 40.13
CA GLY A 16 120.70 70.88 41.03
C GLY A 16 120.18 71.92 42.01
N LEU A 17 118.92 71.76 42.44
CA LEU A 17 118.24 72.62 43.40
C LEU A 17 117.38 71.75 44.30
N THR A 18 117.65 71.76 45.61
CA THR A 18 116.82 71.12 46.63
C THR A 18 116.20 72.21 47.49
N ILE A 19 114.89 72.13 47.74
CA ILE A 19 114.13 73.09 48.54
C ILE A 19 113.38 72.29 49.60
N ASP A 20 113.65 72.57 50.86
CA ASP A 20 113.09 71.87 52.03
C ASP A 20 111.68 72.39 52.41
N GLY A 21 110.94 72.92 51.43
CA GLY A 21 109.70 73.66 51.64
C GLY A 21 109.06 74.13 50.33
N ASN A 22 108.13 75.09 50.42
CA ASN A 22 107.31 75.50 49.29
C ASN A 22 108.07 76.35 48.25
N LEU A 23 108.24 75.81 47.04
CA LEU A 23 108.66 76.59 45.87
C LEU A 23 107.49 77.45 45.36
N THR A 24 107.56 78.76 45.60
CA THR A 24 106.55 79.73 45.14
C THR A 24 107.09 80.61 44.03
N PHE A 25 106.53 80.51 42.83
CA PHE A 25 106.84 81.44 41.73
C PHE A 25 105.99 82.70 41.83
N SER A 26 106.61 83.88 41.91
CA SER A 26 105.93 85.19 41.85
C SER A 26 106.18 85.86 40.50
N GLY A 27 105.13 86.18 39.75
CA GLY A 27 105.22 86.84 38.44
C GLY A 27 104.22 86.29 37.41
N VAL A 28 104.27 86.82 36.19
CA VAL A 28 103.36 86.47 35.07
C VAL A 28 103.70 85.16 34.37
N SER A 29 104.98 84.75 34.33
CA SER A 29 105.41 83.48 33.74
C SER A 29 105.69 82.45 34.84
N ARG A 30 104.75 81.54 35.08
CA ARG A 30 104.81 80.49 36.13
C ARG A 30 104.95 79.09 35.52
N SER A 31 105.87 78.92 34.58
CA SER A 31 106.10 77.65 33.88
C SER A 31 107.25 76.88 34.51
N ILE A 32 107.07 75.56 34.70
CA ILE A 32 108.13 74.63 35.06
C ILE A 32 108.31 73.68 33.87
N THR A 33 109.44 73.76 33.18
CA THR A 33 109.77 72.95 32.01
C THR A 33 110.87 71.93 32.33
N GLY A 34 110.93 70.82 31.59
CA GLY A 34 112.01 69.83 31.72
C GLY A 34 111.94 68.90 32.94
N LEU A 35 110.81 68.84 33.65
CA LEU A 35 110.61 67.83 34.71
C LEU A 35 110.44 66.43 34.11
N ASN A 36 111.25 65.46 34.56
CA ASN A 36 111.04 64.03 34.25
C ASN A 36 109.84 63.43 35.01
N SER A 37 109.49 63.98 36.17
CA SER A 37 108.34 63.56 36.98
C SER A 37 107.91 64.70 37.90
N LEU A 38 106.61 64.76 38.19
CA LEU A 38 106.01 65.68 39.17
C LEU A 38 105.17 64.85 40.15
N SER A 39 105.62 64.76 41.39
CA SER A 39 104.85 64.16 42.48
C SER A 39 104.08 65.25 43.22
N ALA A 40 102.76 65.28 43.04
CA ALA A 40 101.87 66.25 43.68
C ALA A 40 100.58 65.57 44.15
N SER A 41 100.12 65.88 45.37
CA SER A 41 98.85 65.36 45.92
C SER A 41 97.62 66.02 45.31
N THR A 42 97.77 67.22 44.73
CA THR A 42 96.69 68.00 44.12
C THR A 42 97.27 68.83 42.98
N ILE A 43 96.67 68.73 41.80
CA ILE A 43 96.98 69.57 40.65
C ILE A 43 95.71 70.32 40.29
N THR A 44 95.72 71.64 40.39
CA THR A 44 94.60 72.52 40.03
C THR A 44 94.88 73.20 38.69
N GLY A 45 93.92 73.15 37.76
CA GLY A 45 94.05 73.72 36.42
C GLY A 45 93.78 72.68 35.34
N SER A 46 94.22 72.95 34.10
CA SER A 46 94.11 72.03 32.97
C SER A 46 95.39 71.21 32.78
N LEU A 47 95.23 69.91 32.52
CA LEU A 47 96.33 69.03 32.10
C LEU A 47 96.35 68.94 30.57
N SER A 48 97.21 69.75 29.93
CA SER A 48 97.36 69.76 28.46
C SER A 48 98.49 68.82 28.03
N THR A 49 98.12 67.68 27.45
CA THR A 49 99.04 66.63 26.97
C THR A 49 98.47 65.98 25.71
N ALA A 50 99.30 65.71 24.70
CA ALA A 50 98.83 65.10 23.44
C ALA A 50 98.25 63.68 23.62
N ALA A 51 98.77 62.91 24.57
CA ALA A 51 98.23 61.60 24.97
C ALA A 51 98.56 61.30 26.44
N GLN A 52 97.65 60.61 27.14
CA GLN A 52 97.75 60.30 28.58
C GLN A 52 97.93 58.79 28.81
N THR A 53 98.91 58.18 28.14
CA THR A 53 99.08 56.71 28.06
C THR A 53 99.41 56.01 29.38
N ALA A 54 99.78 56.75 30.43
CA ALA A 54 100.19 56.21 31.73
C ALA A 54 99.11 56.30 32.83
N ILE A 55 97.88 56.75 32.53
CA ILE A 55 96.79 56.76 33.52
C ILE A 55 96.28 55.32 33.73
N THR A 56 96.59 54.74 34.89
CA THR A 56 96.15 53.39 35.27
C THR A 56 94.87 53.38 36.13
N SER A 57 94.47 54.53 36.68
CA SER A 57 93.24 54.72 37.44
C SER A 57 92.82 56.19 37.44
N LEU A 58 91.52 56.47 37.44
CA LEU A 58 90.95 57.78 37.73
C LEU A 58 90.15 57.73 39.03
N GLY A 59 89.98 58.88 39.69
CA GLY A 59 88.97 59.04 40.75
C GLY A 59 87.55 59.18 40.18
N THR A 60 86.61 59.66 40.98
CA THR A 60 85.25 59.95 40.52
C THR A 60 85.24 61.14 39.54
N LEU A 61 84.87 60.90 38.28
CA LEU A 61 84.55 61.97 37.34
C LEU A 61 83.07 62.36 37.50
N THR A 62 82.80 63.65 37.70
CA THR A 62 81.43 64.21 37.69
C THR A 62 80.87 64.39 36.27
N GLY A 63 81.73 64.36 35.26
CA GLY A 63 81.38 64.34 33.85
C GLY A 63 82.57 63.89 33.00
N LEU A 64 82.29 63.24 31.88
CA LEU A 64 83.30 62.75 30.93
C LEU A 64 82.77 62.92 29.51
N THR A 65 83.43 63.75 28.71
CA THR A 65 83.14 63.93 27.28
C THR A 65 84.24 63.28 26.46
N ILE A 66 83.88 62.38 25.56
CA ILE A 66 84.82 61.65 24.70
C ILE A 66 84.52 62.05 23.25
N GLY A 67 85.48 62.69 22.57
CA GLY A 67 85.33 63.13 21.17
C GLY A 67 85.52 62.04 20.12
N GLY A 68 85.74 60.79 20.54
CA GLY A 68 85.99 59.64 19.68
C GLY A 68 85.43 58.35 20.29
N SER A 69 85.95 57.19 19.86
CA SER A 69 85.45 55.89 20.34
C SER A 69 85.94 55.54 21.74
N LEU A 70 85.01 55.25 22.66
CA LEU A 70 85.33 54.63 23.95
C LEU A 70 85.55 53.12 23.75
N THR A 71 86.78 52.65 24.00
CA THR A 71 87.15 51.23 23.87
C THR A 71 87.60 50.67 25.22
N PHE A 72 86.85 49.73 25.77
CA PHE A 72 87.25 48.98 26.97
C PHE A 72 88.18 47.81 26.58
N THR A 73 89.32 47.68 27.23
CA THR A 73 90.21 46.50 27.12
C THR A 73 90.05 45.59 28.34
N GLY A 74 90.24 44.29 28.17
CA GLY A 74 90.03 43.29 29.23
C GLY A 74 88.63 42.67 29.24
N ALA A 75 88.39 41.79 30.23
CA ALA A 75 87.26 40.86 30.25
C ALA A 75 85.93 41.46 30.77
N SER A 76 85.97 42.51 31.59
CA SER A 76 84.75 43.19 32.09
C SER A 76 84.53 44.48 31.30
N ARG A 77 83.44 44.53 30.54
CA ARG A 77 83.09 45.64 29.62
C ARG A 77 81.69 46.19 29.91
N THR A 78 81.32 46.25 31.19
CA THR A 78 80.00 46.69 31.64
C THR A 78 79.94 48.21 31.80
N ILE A 79 78.92 48.85 31.23
CA ILE A 79 78.58 50.25 31.50
C ILE A 79 77.28 50.27 32.31
N THR A 80 77.33 50.81 33.53
CA THR A 80 76.18 50.90 34.45
C THR A 80 75.74 52.36 34.64
N GLY A 81 74.45 52.58 34.92
CA GLY A 81 73.94 53.91 35.30
C GLY A 81 73.62 54.86 34.13
N LEU A 82 73.63 54.37 32.89
CA LEU A 82 73.12 55.13 31.73
C LEU A 82 71.59 55.25 31.80
N SER A 83 71.07 56.44 31.54
CA SER A 83 69.63 56.68 31.37
C SER A 83 69.11 56.31 29.97
N SER A 84 69.99 56.32 28.97
CA SER A 84 69.68 55.92 27.60
C SER A 84 70.96 55.49 26.85
N VAL A 85 70.78 54.73 25.76
CA VAL A 85 71.83 54.38 24.81
C VAL A 85 71.35 54.80 23.43
N SER A 86 72.10 55.68 22.77
CA SER A 86 71.88 56.02 21.36
C SER A 86 73.03 55.42 20.54
N ALA A 87 72.70 54.47 19.65
CA ALA A 87 73.67 53.74 18.85
C ALA A 87 73.06 53.36 17.50
N THR A 88 73.86 53.45 16.42
CA THR A 88 73.45 53.01 15.07
C THR A 88 73.29 51.50 14.99
N ASN A 89 74.15 50.76 15.68
CA ASN A 89 74.14 49.30 15.76
C ASN A 89 74.34 48.88 17.22
N ILE A 90 73.47 48.00 17.71
CA ILE A 90 73.67 47.25 18.96
C ILE A 90 73.82 45.78 18.54
N THR A 91 74.88 45.12 18.98
CA THR A 91 75.14 43.70 18.67
C THR A 91 75.22 42.89 19.97
N GLY A 92 74.83 41.63 19.92
CA GLY A 92 74.66 40.77 21.10
C GLY A 92 73.23 40.72 21.62
N THR A 93 73.06 40.25 22.86
CA THR A 93 71.75 40.00 23.48
C THR A 93 71.21 41.23 24.22
N LEU A 94 70.00 41.69 23.89
CA LEU A 94 69.30 42.73 24.64
C LEU A 94 68.56 42.10 25.84
N ALA A 95 69.27 41.96 26.97
CA ALA A 95 68.71 41.41 28.21
C ALA A 95 67.92 42.48 28.99
N THR A 96 66.61 42.58 28.73
CA THR A 96 65.68 43.38 29.54
C THR A 96 64.48 42.54 29.95
N ALA A 97 63.90 42.82 31.13
CA ALA A 97 62.72 42.09 31.62
C ALA A 97 61.43 42.42 30.84
N SER A 98 61.41 43.54 30.12
CA SER A 98 60.33 43.92 29.20
C SER A 98 60.85 44.89 28.13
N GLN A 99 60.17 44.96 26.99
CA GLN A 99 60.50 45.78 25.82
C GLN A 99 59.25 46.50 25.30
N THR A 100 58.57 47.27 26.16
CA THR A 100 57.22 47.82 25.90
C THR A 100 57.10 48.75 24.68
N ASN A 101 58.22 49.31 24.20
CA ASN A 101 58.24 50.39 23.21
C ASN A 101 58.85 49.98 21.85
N VAL A 102 58.84 48.68 21.52
CA VAL A 102 59.24 48.19 20.19
C VAL A 102 58.12 48.48 19.18
N THR A 103 58.28 49.51 18.37
CA THR A 103 57.28 49.94 17.36
C THR A 103 57.50 49.35 15.97
N ALA A 104 58.69 48.83 15.70
CA ALA A 104 59.03 48.11 14.47
C ALA A 104 60.12 47.07 14.74
N ILE A 105 60.07 45.97 13.99
CA ILE A 105 61.10 44.93 13.96
C ILE A 105 61.53 44.68 12.50
N GLY A 106 62.74 44.17 12.30
CA GLY A 106 63.18 43.67 11.00
C GLY A 106 62.60 42.28 10.68
N ASN A 107 63.10 41.66 9.62
CA ASN A 107 62.73 40.29 9.27
C ASN A 107 63.27 39.31 10.33
N LEU A 108 62.37 38.62 11.04
CA LEU A 108 62.73 37.54 11.95
C LEU A 108 62.77 36.20 11.18
N THR A 109 63.86 35.45 11.33
CA THR A 109 63.95 34.06 10.85
C THR A 109 63.28 33.06 11.79
N GLY A 110 63.00 33.48 13.02
CA GLY A 110 62.22 32.73 14.01
C GLY A 110 61.77 33.66 15.13
N LEU A 111 60.61 33.37 15.71
CA LEU A 111 60.05 34.07 16.86
C LEU A 111 59.43 33.02 17.79
N VAL A 112 59.86 32.99 19.05
CA VAL A 112 59.22 32.19 20.11
C VAL A 112 58.51 33.15 21.04
N VAL A 113 57.23 32.91 21.29
CA VAL A 113 56.41 33.69 22.24
C VAL A 113 55.94 32.74 23.32
N ASP A 114 56.44 32.91 24.54
CA ASP A 114 56.17 32.03 25.70
C ASP A 114 54.82 32.36 26.38
N GLY A 115 53.84 32.78 25.58
CA GLY A 115 52.57 33.35 26.04
C GLY A 115 51.70 33.82 24.88
N ASN A 116 50.77 34.75 25.15
CA ASN A 116 49.76 35.16 24.17
C ASN A 116 50.33 36.09 23.07
N MET A 117 50.17 35.69 21.81
CA MET A 117 50.34 36.58 20.66
C MET A 117 49.03 37.33 20.38
N SER A 118 49.04 38.66 20.46
CA SER A 118 47.86 39.49 20.19
C SER A 118 48.14 40.50 19.08
N PHE A 119 47.45 40.36 17.96
CA PHE A 119 47.45 41.35 16.87
C PHE A 119 46.45 42.47 17.21
N VAL A 120 46.87 43.73 17.08
CA VAL A 120 46.04 44.91 17.29
C VAL A 120 45.89 45.72 16.00
N GLY A 121 44.76 46.41 15.83
CA GLY A 121 44.42 47.12 14.60
C GLY A 121 43.54 46.32 13.63
N ALA A 122 43.22 46.90 12.48
CA ALA A 122 42.20 46.39 11.56
C ALA A 122 42.61 45.14 10.76
N SER A 123 43.91 44.94 10.49
CA SER A 123 44.41 43.86 9.63
C SER A 123 45.04 42.73 10.47
N ARG A 124 44.21 41.86 11.02
CA ARG A 124 44.63 40.73 11.88
C ARG A 124 44.82 39.44 11.07
N SER A 125 45.75 39.45 10.10
CA SER A 125 45.99 38.33 9.17
C SER A 125 47.33 37.64 9.43
N ILE A 126 47.31 36.30 9.44
CA ILE A 126 48.51 35.45 9.49
C ILE A 126 48.60 34.71 8.15
N THR A 127 49.61 35.05 7.34
CA THR A 127 49.84 34.44 6.02
C THR A 127 51.09 33.55 6.05
N GLY A 128 51.15 32.55 5.17
CA GLY A 128 52.31 31.64 5.05
C GLY A 128 52.47 30.59 6.16
N LEU A 129 51.48 30.45 7.06
CA LEU A 129 51.49 29.43 8.10
C LEU A 129 51.18 28.04 7.50
N ALA A 130 52.13 27.11 7.58
CA ALA A 130 51.97 25.75 7.05
C ALA A 130 50.98 24.88 7.85
N SER A 131 50.87 25.10 9.17
CA SER A 131 49.94 24.39 10.05
C SER A 131 49.64 25.21 11.30
N LEU A 132 48.37 25.33 11.68
CA LEU A 132 47.95 25.86 12.98
C LEU A 132 47.50 24.70 13.88
N THR A 133 48.18 24.51 15.00
CA THR A 133 47.71 23.61 16.08
C THR A 133 47.15 24.48 17.19
N ALA A 134 45.86 24.36 17.49
CA ALA A 134 45.19 25.08 18.54
C ALA A 134 44.22 24.15 19.28
N THR A 135 44.13 24.26 20.60
CA THR A 135 43.14 23.52 21.40
C THR A 135 41.73 23.96 21.04
N ASP A 136 41.53 25.28 20.98
CA ASP A 136 40.29 25.94 20.60
C ASP A 136 40.56 27.01 19.53
N LEU A 137 39.71 27.09 18.51
CA LEU A 137 39.68 28.19 17.54
C LEU A 137 38.36 28.95 17.70
N ILE A 138 38.36 29.95 18.58
CA ILE A 138 37.15 30.68 18.98
C ILE A 138 37.06 31.99 18.18
N SER A 139 36.01 32.13 17.37
CA SER A 139 35.58 33.44 16.87
C SER A 139 34.58 34.05 17.84
N THR A 140 34.92 35.20 18.43
CA THR A 140 34.04 35.94 19.36
C THR A 140 33.10 36.93 18.63
N GLU A 141 33.25 37.08 17.32
CA GLU A 141 32.39 37.89 16.45
C GLU A 141 31.82 37.03 15.31
N ASN A 142 30.81 37.55 14.60
CA ASN A 142 30.13 36.92 13.47
C ASN A 142 31.06 36.79 12.24
N THR A 143 32.06 35.93 12.32
CA THR A 143 33.08 35.74 11.29
C THR A 143 33.15 34.27 10.89
N GLN A 144 33.04 34.02 9.59
CA GLN A 144 32.97 32.67 9.05
C GLN A 144 34.34 31.99 9.09
N CYS A 145 34.39 30.71 9.51
CA CYS A 145 35.54 29.86 9.23
C CYS A 145 35.52 29.46 7.75
N ASN A 146 36.16 30.26 6.90
CA ASN A 146 36.11 30.08 5.45
C ASN A 146 37.29 29.25 4.96
N THR A 147 37.05 27.97 4.65
CA THR A 147 38.06 27.07 4.06
C THR A 147 38.14 27.29 2.55
N ILE A 148 39.35 27.51 2.02
CA ILE A 148 39.57 27.58 0.56
C ILE A 148 39.24 26.22 -0.07
N SER A 149 38.70 26.21 -1.29
CA SER A 149 38.41 24.98 -2.04
C SER A 149 39.60 24.03 -2.05
N GLY A 150 39.38 22.77 -1.66
CA GLY A 150 40.42 21.74 -1.51
C GLY A 150 41.13 21.69 -0.15
N THR A 151 40.86 22.61 0.79
CA THR A 151 41.39 22.53 2.16
C THR A 151 40.43 21.77 3.09
N THR A 152 40.94 20.73 3.77
CA THR A 152 40.14 19.91 4.70
C THR A 152 40.32 20.41 6.13
N LEU A 153 39.22 20.83 6.78
CA LEU A 153 39.23 21.14 8.21
C LEU A 153 39.51 19.84 8.99
N THR A 154 40.73 19.70 9.52
CA THR A 154 41.19 18.45 10.16
C THR A 154 41.41 18.71 11.64
N TYR A 155 40.65 18.04 12.51
CA TYR A 155 40.76 18.17 13.97
C TYR A 155 41.50 16.96 14.57
N PRO A 156 42.61 17.13 15.30
CA PRO A 156 43.56 16.03 15.50
C PRO A 156 43.31 15.06 16.68
N MET A 157 42.33 15.28 17.58
CA MET A 157 42.14 14.36 18.73
C MET A 157 40.67 14.10 19.17
N TYR A 158 40.43 12.82 19.51
CA TYR A 158 39.27 12.24 20.21
C TYR A 158 37.87 12.35 19.57
N SER A 159 37.74 11.87 18.34
CA SER A 159 36.53 11.16 17.85
C SER A 159 36.84 10.39 16.56
N ASP A 160 37.23 9.12 16.68
CA ASP A 160 38.03 8.37 15.69
C ASP A 160 37.29 7.92 14.41
N SER A 161 36.31 8.70 13.91
CA SER A 161 35.51 8.33 12.72
C SER A 161 34.94 9.49 11.88
N PHE A 162 35.13 10.76 12.26
CA PHE A 162 34.47 11.88 11.58
C PHE A 162 35.41 13.06 11.30
N SER A 163 35.47 13.50 10.04
CA SER A 163 36.29 14.65 9.61
C SER A 163 35.77 16.01 10.09
N LEU A 164 34.53 16.08 10.59
CA LEU A 164 33.92 17.29 11.12
C LEU A 164 32.97 16.93 12.27
N THR A 165 33.24 17.44 13.47
CA THR A 165 32.39 17.25 14.65
C THR A 165 31.73 18.57 15.04
N LEU A 166 30.43 18.67 14.82
CA LEU A 166 29.61 19.81 15.22
C LEU A 166 28.86 19.48 16.52
N ARG A 167 28.96 20.33 17.55
CA ARG A 167 28.31 20.12 18.85
C ARG A 167 27.62 21.40 19.31
N ASN A 168 26.40 21.27 19.84
CA ASN A 168 25.77 22.30 20.64
C ASN A 168 25.90 21.90 22.12
N SER A 169 26.43 22.79 22.96
CA SER A 169 26.63 22.57 24.40
C SER A 169 25.33 22.71 25.23
N SER A 170 24.24 23.17 24.61
CA SER A 170 22.92 23.26 25.24
C SER A 170 22.28 21.88 25.39
N LEU A 171 21.87 21.57 26.63
CA LEU A 171 21.06 20.38 26.93
C LEU A 171 19.56 20.57 26.64
N VAL A 172 19.12 21.79 26.27
CA VAL A 172 17.70 22.12 26.07
C VAL A 172 17.12 21.42 24.84
N SER A 173 15.96 20.78 24.97
CA SER A 173 15.19 20.25 23.84
C SER A 173 14.75 21.38 22.90
N SER A 174 14.86 21.16 21.58
CA SER A 174 14.82 22.16 20.49
C SER A 174 16.13 22.91 20.20
N SER A 175 17.23 22.60 20.90
CA SER A 175 18.56 23.10 20.50
C SER A 175 19.02 22.48 19.18
N TYR A 176 19.60 23.31 18.29
CA TYR A 176 20.04 22.91 16.95
C TYR A 176 21.57 22.87 16.83
N CYS A 177 22.09 22.02 15.95
CA CYS A 177 23.49 22.03 15.52
C CYS A 177 23.58 21.54 14.08
N GLY A 178 24.28 22.22 13.16
CA GLY A 178 24.28 21.80 11.76
C GLY A 178 25.03 22.71 10.81
N ILE A 179 24.79 22.49 9.52
CA ILE A 179 25.44 23.19 8.41
C ILE A 179 24.39 24.06 7.70
N ALA A 180 24.73 25.35 7.55
CA ALA A 180 23.97 26.32 6.77
C ALA A 180 24.56 26.43 5.35
N LEU A 181 23.70 26.56 4.35
CA LEU A 181 24.05 26.70 2.94
C LEU A 181 23.45 28.01 2.41
N HIS A 182 24.31 28.96 2.06
CA HIS A 182 23.93 30.21 1.40
C HIS A 182 24.19 30.10 -0.10
N ASN A 183 23.18 30.45 -0.91
CA ASN A 183 23.26 30.64 -2.35
C ASN A 183 22.80 32.07 -2.70
N ASP A 184 23.32 33.03 -1.96
CA ASP A 184 23.05 34.46 -2.08
C ASP A 184 24.34 35.21 -2.46
N THR A 185 24.22 36.30 -3.23
CA THR A 185 25.35 37.14 -3.64
C THR A 185 25.70 38.26 -2.64
N GLY A 186 24.93 38.37 -1.55
CA GLY A 186 25.09 39.39 -0.51
C GLY A 186 26.06 38.98 0.61
N SER A 187 26.62 39.97 1.30
CA SER A 187 27.46 39.75 2.49
C SER A 187 26.66 39.03 3.59
N THR A 188 27.26 38.00 4.18
CA THR A 188 26.59 36.94 4.95
C THR A 188 26.19 37.29 6.39
N SER A 189 26.06 38.59 6.71
CA SER A 189 25.62 39.03 8.04
C SER A 189 24.10 39.03 8.15
N ASN A 190 23.55 38.25 9.09
CA ASN A 190 22.16 38.21 9.58
C ASN A 190 21.06 37.53 8.73
N THR A 191 21.33 37.07 7.51
CA THR A 191 20.29 36.41 6.69
C THR A 191 20.07 34.95 7.09
N THR A 192 18.81 34.50 7.17
CA THR A 192 18.47 33.06 7.18
C THR A 192 19.15 32.39 5.98
N PRO A 193 19.78 31.21 6.11
CA PRO A 193 20.41 30.56 4.97
C PRO A 193 19.37 30.10 3.94
N SER A 194 19.82 29.88 2.70
CA SER A 194 18.97 29.40 1.61
C SER A 194 18.53 27.94 1.85
N ALA A 195 19.42 27.12 2.42
CA ALA A 195 19.14 25.77 2.88
C ALA A 195 19.93 25.44 4.16
N ALA A 196 19.52 24.40 4.89
CA ALA A 196 20.28 23.88 6.02
C ALA A 196 20.08 22.36 6.21
N ILE A 197 21.10 21.72 6.78
CA ILE A 197 21.04 20.36 7.30
C ILE A 197 21.38 20.43 8.78
N ILE A 198 20.40 20.16 9.65
CA ILE A 198 20.54 20.39 11.09
C ILE A 198 20.15 19.15 11.91
N SER A 199 20.89 18.94 13.00
CA SER A 199 20.52 18.05 14.09
C SER A 199 19.73 18.84 15.13
N ARG A 200 18.46 18.48 15.35
CA ARG A 200 17.58 19.05 16.38
C ARG A 200 17.47 18.09 17.56
N ARG A 201 17.95 18.54 18.72
CA ARG A 201 17.90 17.78 19.98
C ARG A 201 16.46 17.62 20.47
N THR A 202 15.96 16.40 20.62
CA THR A 202 14.55 16.14 20.98
C THR A 202 14.29 15.96 22.48
N SER A 203 15.34 15.80 23.28
CA SER A 203 15.24 15.44 24.71
C SER A 203 16.32 16.14 25.53
N THR A 204 16.07 16.28 26.84
CA THR A 204 16.95 16.97 27.79
C THR A 204 18.08 16.09 28.34
N THR A 205 18.01 14.76 28.18
CA THR A 205 19.00 13.81 28.73
C THR A 205 20.25 13.65 27.86
N ALA A 206 21.40 13.35 28.47
CA ALA A 206 22.72 13.41 27.81
C ALA A 206 22.88 12.54 26.54
N TYR A 207 22.11 11.45 26.41
CA TYR A 207 22.26 10.44 25.35
C TYR A 207 21.03 10.23 24.46
N ALA A 208 19.98 11.05 24.62
CA ALA A 208 18.76 10.86 23.83
C ALA A 208 18.90 11.38 22.38
N GLY A 209 18.15 10.72 21.48
CA GLY A 209 18.23 10.94 20.04
C GLY A 209 17.98 12.38 19.58
N SER A 210 18.54 12.70 18.43
CA SER A 210 18.30 13.97 17.73
C SER A 210 17.72 13.68 16.35
N ASN A 211 16.86 14.57 15.87
CA ASN A 211 16.34 14.51 14.52
C ASN A 211 17.37 15.12 13.57
N ILE A 212 17.66 14.48 12.43
CA ILE A 212 18.32 15.14 11.29
C ILE A 212 17.22 15.77 10.42
N GLU A 213 17.27 17.07 10.19
CA GLU A 213 16.24 17.85 9.51
C GLU A 213 16.86 18.56 8.30
N PHE A 214 16.26 18.37 7.13
CA PHE A 214 16.64 19.05 5.89
C PHE A 214 15.63 20.16 5.62
N MET A 215 16.14 21.37 5.41
CA MET A 215 15.33 22.57 5.36
C MET A 215 15.75 23.51 4.23
N THR A 216 14.79 24.23 3.66
CA THR A 216 15.01 25.31 2.67
C THR A 216 14.13 26.50 3.01
N ARG A 217 14.42 27.67 2.43
CA ARG A 217 13.45 28.76 2.38
C ARG A 217 12.25 28.40 1.48
N ASP A 218 11.10 28.98 1.81
CA ASP A 218 9.81 28.75 1.13
C ASP A 218 9.30 29.98 0.37
N ASP A 219 10.07 31.08 0.34
CA ASP A 219 9.73 32.30 -0.39
C ASP A 219 10.94 33.03 -0.97
N THR A 220 10.66 34.09 -1.74
CA THR A 220 11.63 34.90 -2.48
C THR A 220 12.24 36.06 -1.67
N LEU A 221 11.86 36.24 -0.41
CA LEU A 221 12.31 37.37 0.41
C LEU A 221 13.23 36.90 1.55
N GLN A 222 14.34 37.61 1.76
CA GLN A 222 15.40 37.21 2.69
C GLN A 222 15.03 37.36 4.20
N ALA A 223 13.75 37.26 4.57
CA ALA A 223 13.24 37.50 5.92
C ALA A 223 12.51 36.31 6.58
N THR A 224 12.16 35.26 5.83
CA THR A 224 11.41 34.12 6.37
C THR A 224 12.28 33.10 7.12
N SER A 225 11.62 32.28 7.93
CA SER A 225 12.21 31.10 8.59
C SER A 225 12.37 29.95 7.61
N LEU A 226 13.33 29.07 7.88
CA LEU A 226 13.48 27.80 7.17
C LEU A 226 12.24 26.92 7.34
N VAL A 227 11.77 26.32 6.26
CA VAL A 227 10.71 25.29 6.26
C VAL A 227 11.36 23.91 6.22
N LYS A 228 10.79 22.98 6.99
CA LYS A 228 11.26 21.60 7.10
C LYS A 228 10.66 20.75 5.98
N HIS A 229 11.51 20.15 5.15
CA HIS A 229 11.08 19.31 4.03
C HIS A 229 11.32 17.82 4.24
N MET A 230 12.35 17.45 5.01
CA MET A 230 12.60 16.07 5.40
C MET A 230 13.09 15.99 6.85
N THR A 231 12.78 14.89 7.53
CA THR A 231 13.27 14.57 8.87
C THR A 231 13.62 13.10 8.96
N ILE A 232 14.78 12.78 9.52
CA ILE A 232 15.12 11.45 10.05
C ILE A 232 15.10 11.61 11.57
N ALA A 233 14.09 11.06 12.23
CA ALA A 233 13.91 11.21 13.66
C ALA A 233 14.92 10.35 14.44
N GLY A 234 15.19 10.73 15.70
CA GLY A 234 16.15 10.03 16.57
C GLY A 234 15.77 8.58 16.92
N ASP A 235 14.55 8.15 16.58
CA ASP A 235 14.04 6.78 16.69
C ASP A 235 14.03 6.02 15.35
N GLY A 236 14.71 6.55 14.32
CA GLY A 236 14.93 5.92 13.02
C GLY A 236 13.86 6.21 11.94
N LYS A 237 12.79 6.93 12.29
CA LYS A 237 11.66 7.21 11.37
C LYS A 237 12.00 8.27 10.34
N VAL A 238 11.45 8.17 9.12
CA VAL A 238 11.68 9.17 8.05
C VAL A 238 10.36 9.86 7.67
N SER A 239 10.35 11.19 7.66
CA SER A 239 9.23 12.01 7.22
C SER A 239 9.65 12.92 6.05
N ILE A 240 8.78 13.09 5.05
CA ILE A 240 8.92 14.06 3.97
C ILE A 240 7.66 14.96 3.97
N GLY A 241 7.85 16.24 4.27
CA GLY A 241 6.79 17.21 4.57
C GLY A 241 7.03 17.96 5.89
N SER A 242 6.26 19.03 6.12
CA SER A 242 6.50 19.98 7.21
C SER A 242 5.89 19.62 8.57
N THR A 243 5.15 18.51 8.70
CA THR A 243 4.53 18.11 9.99
C THR A 243 4.60 16.59 10.29
N GLY A 244 4.90 16.24 11.55
CA GLY A 244 4.77 14.89 12.11
C GLY A 244 6.05 14.01 12.16
N ASP A 245 6.24 13.29 13.27
CA ASP A 245 7.28 12.26 13.46
C ASP A 245 6.66 10.85 13.36
N LYS A 246 6.56 10.25 12.15
CA LYS A 246 6.03 8.87 11.90
C LYS A 246 6.74 8.18 10.72
N ASP A 247 6.66 6.85 10.65
CA ASP A 247 7.68 5.93 10.13
C ASP A 247 8.16 6.10 8.68
N PHE A 248 7.27 6.33 7.72
CA PHE A 248 7.60 6.75 6.35
C PHE A 248 6.44 7.59 5.80
N ASN A 249 6.41 8.88 6.15
CA ASN A 249 5.27 9.74 5.87
C ASN A 249 5.54 10.70 4.71
N ILE A 250 4.87 10.52 3.58
CA ILE A 250 4.69 11.54 2.53
C ILE A 250 3.37 12.24 2.87
N LEU A 251 3.37 13.42 3.49
CA LEU A 251 2.11 14.09 3.84
C LEU A 251 2.28 15.57 4.24
N THR A 252 1.62 16.46 3.49
CA THR A 252 1.06 17.75 3.99
C THR A 252 -0.12 18.30 3.16
N ALA A 253 -0.60 17.59 2.14
CA ALA A 253 -1.80 17.96 1.39
C ALA A 253 -2.70 16.73 1.17
N ALA A 254 -3.96 16.95 0.80
CA ALA A 254 -4.84 15.88 0.35
C ALA A 254 -4.22 15.17 -0.88
N ASN A 255 -4.32 13.84 -0.92
CA ASN A 255 -3.75 12.97 -1.96
C ASN A 255 -2.21 12.92 -1.95
N ALA A 256 -1.65 12.18 -1.00
CA ALA A 256 -0.22 11.84 -1.02
C ALA A 256 0.03 10.56 -1.81
N ASP A 257 0.96 10.61 -2.76
CA ASP A 257 1.22 9.57 -3.77
C ASP A 257 2.61 8.94 -3.58
N PHE A 258 2.70 7.62 -3.40
CA PHE A 258 3.92 6.84 -3.57
C PHE A 258 3.87 6.10 -4.92
N ARG A 259 4.70 6.53 -5.88
CA ARG A 259 4.56 6.15 -7.30
C ARG A 259 5.73 5.31 -7.80
N PHE A 260 5.41 4.21 -8.48
CA PHE A 260 6.37 3.33 -9.15
C PHE A 260 6.15 3.41 -10.67
N GLY A 261 7.17 3.75 -11.45
CA GLY A 261 7.11 3.79 -12.93
C GLY A 261 7.81 5.01 -13.52
N THR A 262 7.71 5.19 -14.85
CA THR A 262 8.65 6.05 -15.61
C THR A 262 8.07 7.24 -16.37
N LEU A 263 6.80 7.24 -16.80
CA LEU A 263 6.19 8.37 -17.55
C LEU A 263 4.70 8.59 -17.24
N LEU A 264 4.32 9.88 -17.11
CA LEU A 264 2.96 10.41 -16.90
C LEU A 264 2.19 10.55 -18.22
N GLY A 265 2.12 9.49 -19.02
CA GLY A 265 1.43 9.48 -20.32
C GLY A 265 0.42 8.35 -20.48
N ASN A 266 0.90 7.10 -20.49
CA ASN A 266 0.11 5.90 -20.77
C ASN A 266 0.35 4.84 -19.69
N ARG A 267 -0.46 4.76 -18.63
CA ARG A 267 -0.56 3.65 -17.62
C ARG A 267 0.75 3.00 -17.07
N ASN A 268 1.92 3.58 -17.34
CA ASN A 268 3.26 3.04 -17.06
C ASN A 268 3.76 3.36 -15.64
N CYS A 269 2.87 3.84 -14.78
CA CYS A 269 3.12 3.96 -13.36
C CYS A 269 1.88 3.60 -12.53
N ILE A 270 2.14 3.01 -11.37
CA ILE A 270 1.16 2.70 -10.33
C ILE A 270 1.43 3.66 -9.17
N THR A 271 0.36 4.18 -8.60
CA THR A 271 0.36 5.13 -7.51
C THR A 271 -0.29 4.48 -6.30
N MET A 272 0.40 4.41 -5.17
CA MET A 272 -0.19 4.05 -3.88
C MET A 272 -0.52 5.32 -3.13
N SER A 273 -1.79 5.56 -2.80
CA SER A 273 -2.23 6.83 -2.22
C SER A 273 -3.07 6.63 -0.97
N TRP A 274 -2.76 7.35 0.11
CA TRP A 274 -3.61 7.36 1.31
C TRP A 274 -4.56 8.55 1.27
N THR A 275 -5.87 8.28 1.25
CA THR A 275 -6.92 9.28 1.45
C THR A 275 -7.32 9.30 2.92
N TYR A 276 -6.99 10.38 3.63
CA TYR A 276 -7.49 10.67 4.97
C TYR A 276 -8.67 11.65 4.90
N VAL A 277 -9.79 11.27 5.51
CA VAL A 277 -11.03 12.07 5.59
C VAL A 277 -11.14 12.72 6.97
N SER A 278 -11.08 11.90 8.02
CA SER A 278 -11.09 12.35 9.42
C SER A 278 -10.70 11.20 10.37
N SER A 279 -10.45 11.50 11.64
CA SER A 279 -10.11 10.50 12.66
C SER A 279 -11.23 9.48 12.81
N ASN A 280 -10.89 8.19 12.85
CA ASN A 280 -11.82 7.05 12.94
C ASN A 280 -12.84 6.93 11.78
N SER A 281 -12.66 7.67 10.67
CA SER A 281 -13.53 7.54 9.49
C SER A 281 -13.32 6.21 8.77
N THR A 282 -14.39 5.46 8.55
CA THR A 282 -14.40 4.25 7.70
C THR A 282 -14.14 4.55 6.22
N SER A 283 -14.19 5.83 5.83
CA SER A 283 -13.86 6.32 4.50
C SER A 283 -12.38 6.67 4.32
N ASN A 284 -11.57 6.61 5.40
CA ASN A 284 -10.12 6.59 5.27
C ASN A 284 -9.72 5.34 4.47
N ARG A 285 -8.82 5.49 3.49
CA ARG A 285 -8.52 4.42 2.54
C ARG A 285 -7.12 4.50 1.94
N LEU A 286 -6.56 3.33 1.65
CA LEU A 286 -5.40 3.15 0.78
C LEU A 286 -5.90 2.78 -0.61
N SER A 287 -5.56 3.57 -1.64
CA SER A 287 -5.78 3.22 -3.04
C SER A 287 -4.48 2.80 -3.73
N PHE A 288 -4.62 1.97 -4.77
CA PHE A 288 -3.60 1.61 -5.74
C PHE A 288 -4.18 1.98 -7.11
N ASP A 289 -3.52 2.91 -7.81
CA ASP A 289 -4.07 3.60 -8.97
C ASP A 289 -3.09 3.64 -10.15
N THR A 290 -3.49 3.06 -11.28
CA THR A 290 -2.75 3.24 -12.54
C THR A 290 -2.89 4.67 -13.04
N TYR A 291 -1.85 5.21 -13.68
CA TYR A 291 -1.88 6.57 -14.21
C TYR A 291 -3.13 6.89 -15.03
N GLY A 292 -3.80 8.00 -14.69
CA GLY A 292 -5.05 8.45 -15.33
C GLY A 292 -6.31 7.69 -14.86
N SER A 293 -6.22 6.86 -13.82
CA SER A 293 -7.36 6.17 -13.19
C SER A 293 -7.43 6.52 -11.70
N THR A 294 -8.58 6.33 -11.07
CA THR A 294 -8.75 6.53 -9.62
C THR A 294 -9.54 5.40 -8.99
N ASN A 295 -9.23 5.07 -7.74
CA ASN A 295 -9.85 4.00 -6.96
C ASN A 295 -9.78 2.61 -7.62
N THR A 296 -8.69 2.29 -8.35
CA THR A 296 -8.54 1.06 -9.14
C THR A 296 -8.57 -0.17 -8.24
N LEU A 297 -7.81 -0.17 -7.15
CA LEU A 297 -7.99 -1.05 -5.99
C LEU A 297 -7.95 -0.19 -4.73
N VAL A 298 -8.86 -0.43 -3.79
CA VAL A 298 -9.01 0.35 -2.56
C VAL A 298 -9.19 -0.57 -1.36
N LEU A 299 -8.45 -0.30 -0.27
CA LEU A 299 -8.65 -0.89 1.06
C LEU A 299 -9.13 0.22 2.00
N THR A 300 -10.31 0.09 2.60
CA THR A 300 -10.84 1.10 3.54
C THR A 300 -10.71 0.68 5.00
N ALA A 301 -10.64 1.68 5.89
CA ALA A 301 -10.65 1.51 7.34
C ALA A 301 -11.99 0.98 7.90
N GLY A 302 -12.99 0.73 7.05
CA GLY A 302 -14.19 -0.04 7.40
C GLY A 302 -14.05 -1.56 7.20
N ASP A 303 -12.81 -2.06 7.04
CA ASP A 303 -12.46 -3.43 6.67
C ASP A 303 -13.14 -3.88 5.37
N ARG A 304 -13.02 -3.07 4.31
CA ARG A 304 -13.63 -3.35 2.99
C ARG A 304 -12.60 -3.20 1.87
N VAL A 305 -12.74 -4.05 0.87
CA VAL A 305 -11.96 -4.02 -0.38
C VAL A 305 -12.87 -3.55 -1.51
N CYS A 306 -12.43 -2.57 -2.29
CA CYS A 306 -13.13 -2.13 -3.50
C CYS A 306 -12.21 -2.22 -4.73
N VAL A 307 -12.75 -2.59 -5.89
CA VAL A 307 -12.11 -2.42 -7.19
C VAL A 307 -12.92 -1.41 -7.99
N GLY A 308 -12.26 -0.45 -8.65
CA GLY A 308 -12.89 0.60 -9.46
C GLY A 308 -13.83 1.55 -8.69
N GLY A 309 -13.73 1.63 -7.36
CA GLY A 309 -14.73 2.33 -6.53
C GLY A 309 -14.18 2.88 -5.21
N ALA A 310 -14.70 4.04 -4.81
CA ALA A 310 -14.15 4.85 -3.73
C ALA A 310 -14.75 4.59 -2.33
N ALA A 311 -15.94 3.96 -2.29
CA ALA A 311 -16.76 3.77 -1.10
C ALA A 311 -17.51 2.41 -1.16
N PRO A 312 -16.84 1.28 -0.86
CA PRO A 312 -17.44 -0.05 -0.91
C PRO A 312 -18.60 -0.19 0.08
N THR A 313 -19.73 -0.75 -0.37
CA THR A 313 -20.91 -1.03 0.48
C THR A 313 -20.83 -2.40 1.17
N SER A 314 -20.11 -3.36 0.56
CA SER A 314 -19.84 -4.72 1.04
C SER A 314 -18.38 -4.91 1.47
N LYS A 315 -18.05 -6.07 2.07
CA LYS A 315 -16.67 -6.43 2.43
C LYS A 315 -15.73 -6.56 1.21
N PHE A 316 -16.28 -7.00 0.07
CA PHE A 316 -15.61 -7.00 -1.23
C PHE A 316 -16.61 -6.44 -2.26
N HIS A 317 -16.23 -5.37 -2.96
CA HIS A 317 -17.11 -4.62 -3.86
C HIS A 317 -16.37 -4.32 -5.17
N VAL A 318 -17.00 -4.56 -6.31
CA VAL A 318 -16.44 -4.18 -7.62
C VAL A 318 -17.39 -3.17 -8.23
N VAL A 319 -16.86 -2.00 -8.58
CA VAL A 319 -17.57 -0.89 -9.23
C VAL A 319 -16.91 -0.68 -10.58
N GLY A 320 -17.72 -0.42 -11.60
CA GLY A 320 -17.23 -0.14 -12.94
C GLY A 320 -18.02 1.01 -13.57
N ASP A 321 -17.28 2.01 -14.02
CA ASP A 321 -17.71 2.96 -15.04
C ASP A 321 -16.92 2.63 -16.33
N SER A 322 -17.66 2.53 -17.44
CA SER A 322 -17.23 2.44 -18.85
C SER A 322 -15.81 1.93 -19.19
N GLY A 323 -15.74 0.72 -19.78
CA GLY A 323 -14.60 0.32 -20.63
C GLY A 323 -14.23 -1.17 -20.63
N ILE A 324 -14.50 -1.89 -19.53
CA ILE A 324 -14.34 -3.36 -19.41
C ILE A 324 -15.60 -4.00 -18.76
N LEU A 325 -16.68 -3.23 -18.77
CA LEU A 325 -18.07 -3.63 -18.52
C LEU A 325 -18.87 -3.11 -19.74
N TYR A 326 -18.44 -3.56 -20.92
CA TYR A 326 -19.13 -3.37 -22.19
C TYR A 326 -18.78 -4.51 -23.16
N GLY A 327 -19.60 -5.57 -23.17
CA GLY A 327 -19.50 -6.60 -24.19
C GLY A 327 -20.35 -7.86 -23.96
N SER A 328 -21.55 -7.89 -24.54
CA SER A 328 -22.36 -9.08 -24.89
C SER A 328 -22.83 -10.03 -23.75
N TRP A 329 -21.96 -10.42 -22.80
CA TRP A 329 -22.25 -11.39 -21.73
C TRP A 329 -21.45 -11.07 -20.45
N GLU A 330 -21.87 -10.08 -19.65
CA GLU A 330 -21.05 -9.60 -18.53
C GLU A 330 -21.48 -10.04 -17.11
N ARG A 331 -20.46 -10.46 -16.36
CA ARG A 331 -20.55 -11.11 -15.05
C ARG A 331 -20.33 -10.06 -13.97
N VAL A 332 -21.30 -9.86 -13.10
CA VAL A 332 -21.34 -8.75 -12.12
C VAL A 332 -20.66 -9.11 -10.81
N ALA A 333 -20.73 -10.38 -10.40
CA ALA A 333 -19.97 -10.90 -9.27
C ALA A 333 -19.76 -12.41 -9.43
N GLU A 334 -18.56 -12.90 -9.10
CA GLU A 334 -18.24 -14.32 -9.02
C GLU A 334 -17.73 -14.63 -7.61
N PHE A 335 -18.36 -15.60 -6.95
CA PHE A 335 -17.98 -16.08 -5.62
C PHE A 335 -17.55 -17.54 -5.75
N GLY A 336 -16.30 -17.82 -5.37
CA GLY A 336 -15.72 -19.17 -5.37
C GLY A 336 -15.10 -19.53 -4.02
N ASN A 337 -15.00 -20.84 -3.75
CA ASN A 337 -14.17 -21.34 -2.65
C ASN A 337 -12.71 -21.47 -3.09
N SER A 338 -11.82 -21.84 -2.16
CA SER A 338 -10.37 -21.95 -2.38
C SER A 338 -9.90 -23.33 -2.87
N ASN A 339 -10.80 -24.18 -3.38
CA ASN A 339 -10.45 -25.54 -3.79
C ASN A 339 -9.80 -25.57 -5.20
N ALA A 340 -9.05 -26.63 -5.52
CA ALA A 340 -8.29 -26.73 -6.79
C ALA A 340 -9.17 -26.69 -8.05
N THR A 341 -10.41 -27.19 -7.93
CA THR A 341 -11.51 -26.94 -8.88
C THR A 341 -12.63 -26.23 -8.10
N PRO A 342 -12.63 -24.89 -8.04
CA PRO A 342 -13.49 -24.18 -7.13
C PRO A 342 -14.92 -24.13 -7.64
N MET A 343 -15.90 -24.42 -6.78
CA MET A 343 -17.32 -24.19 -7.09
C MET A 343 -17.54 -22.69 -7.25
N LYS A 344 -18.18 -22.26 -8.35
CA LYS A 344 -18.38 -20.84 -8.67
C LYS A 344 -19.86 -20.51 -8.88
N ALA A 345 -20.38 -19.63 -8.02
CA ALA A 345 -21.69 -19.02 -8.20
C ALA A 345 -21.53 -17.54 -8.58
N GLY A 346 -22.44 -17.00 -9.39
CA GLY A 346 -22.36 -15.61 -9.77
C GLY A 346 -23.65 -14.99 -10.29
N LEU A 347 -23.57 -13.68 -10.42
CA LEU A 347 -24.64 -12.80 -10.86
C LEU A 347 -24.32 -12.32 -12.27
N ILE A 348 -25.25 -12.54 -13.22
CA ILE A 348 -25.16 -12.04 -14.60
C ILE A 348 -26.28 -11.02 -14.78
N ILE A 349 -25.99 -9.90 -15.43
CA ILE A 349 -27.02 -8.97 -15.90
C ILE A 349 -26.87 -8.86 -17.42
N TYR A 350 -27.93 -9.18 -18.14
CA TYR A 350 -27.96 -9.12 -19.60
C TYR A 350 -28.20 -7.71 -20.10
N GLY A 351 -27.53 -7.33 -21.19
CA GLY A 351 -27.60 -5.99 -21.76
C GLY A 351 -27.25 -5.98 -23.25
N GLU A 352 -28.04 -6.67 -24.09
CA GLU A 352 -27.97 -6.51 -25.55
C GLU A 352 -29.25 -5.89 -26.11
N PRO A 353 -29.16 -4.80 -26.90
CA PRO A 353 -30.28 -4.30 -27.70
C PRO A 353 -30.45 -5.16 -28.96
N GLY A 354 -31.22 -6.25 -28.89
CA GLY A 354 -31.41 -7.11 -30.06
C GLY A 354 -32.09 -8.47 -29.89
N GLY A 355 -33.05 -8.64 -28.96
CA GLY A 355 -33.77 -9.90 -28.81
C GLY A 355 -35.06 -9.74 -28.00
N PRO A 356 -36.11 -10.56 -28.22
CA PRO A 356 -37.43 -10.31 -27.66
C PRO A 356 -37.47 -10.55 -26.15
N ASN A 357 -37.62 -9.46 -25.41
CA ASN A 357 -38.31 -9.40 -24.12
C ASN A 357 -37.72 -10.27 -22.99
N THR A 358 -36.55 -9.92 -22.46
CA THR A 358 -36.33 -9.92 -20.99
C THR A 358 -35.05 -9.17 -20.58
N ASN A 359 -35.21 -7.88 -20.21
CA ASN A 359 -34.26 -7.26 -19.28
C ASN A 359 -34.42 -7.99 -17.93
N GLY A 360 -33.43 -8.76 -17.51
CA GLY A 360 -33.55 -9.66 -16.37
C GLY A 360 -32.23 -9.90 -15.65
N VAL A 361 -32.31 -10.01 -14.33
CA VAL A 361 -31.19 -10.42 -13.47
C VAL A 361 -31.16 -11.95 -13.44
N ALA A 362 -30.03 -12.55 -13.81
CA ALA A 362 -29.85 -14.00 -13.76
C ALA A 362 -28.87 -14.38 -12.64
N PHE A 363 -29.30 -15.29 -11.78
CA PHE A 363 -28.53 -15.82 -10.66
C PHE A 363 -28.33 -17.31 -10.83
N GLY A 364 -27.07 -17.78 -10.81
CA GLY A 364 -26.75 -19.16 -11.16
C GLY A 364 -25.28 -19.50 -10.99
N THR A 365 -24.92 -20.71 -11.43
CA THR A 365 -23.56 -21.25 -11.50
C THR A 365 -23.05 -21.16 -12.94
N TYR A 366 -21.75 -20.90 -13.13
CA TYR A 366 -21.14 -20.81 -14.47
C TYR A 366 -20.62 -22.15 -14.99
N THR A 367 -20.36 -23.07 -14.06
CA THR A 367 -19.84 -24.43 -14.25
C THR A 367 -20.96 -25.46 -14.09
N ASN A 368 -20.67 -26.74 -14.30
CA ASN A 368 -21.64 -27.85 -14.08
C ASN A 368 -21.92 -28.11 -12.57
N ASP A 369 -22.05 -27.05 -11.78
CA ASP A 369 -22.35 -27.08 -10.34
C ASP A 369 -23.83 -26.73 -10.11
N PRO A 370 -24.51 -27.29 -9.09
CA PRO A 370 -25.88 -26.93 -8.78
C PRO A 370 -25.96 -25.58 -8.04
N LEU A 371 -27.01 -24.81 -8.29
CA LEU A 371 -27.38 -23.65 -7.47
C LEU A 371 -28.21 -24.13 -6.27
N TRP A 372 -27.76 -23.88 -5.04
CA TRP A 372 -28.44 -24.30 -3.80
C TRP A 372 -29.13 -23.15 -3.06
N PHE A 373 -30.29 -23.44 -2.50
CA PHE A 373 -31.01 -22.63 -1.52
C PHE A 373 -31.15 -23.47 -0.25
N MET A 374 -30.53 -23.03 0.84
CA MET A 374 -30.40 -23.80 2.08
C MET A 374 -31.15 -23.12 3.24
N VAL A 375 -31.72 -23.92 4.14
CA VAL A 375 -32.38 -23.48 5.36
C VAL A 375 -31.87 -24.33 6.51
N ASN A 376 -31.47 -23.70 7.62
CA ASN A 376 -30.94 -24.36 8.81
C ASN A 376 -29.82 -25.40 8.53
N GLY A 377 -28.94 -25.10 7.58
CA GLY A 377 -27.84 -25.99 7.16
C GLY A 377 -28.22 -27.15 6.23
N SER A 378 -29.50 -27.34 5.89
CA SER A 378 -29.97 -28.36 4.94
C SER A 378 -30.42 -27.76 3.60
N THR A 379 -30.43 -28.58 2.54
CA THR A 379 -30.88 -28.15 1.20
C THR A 379 -32.41 -28.10 1.12
N ALA A 380 -32.98 -26.90 1.20
CA ALA A 380 -34.41 -26.68 1.04
C ALA A 380 -34.86 -26.62 -0.43
N MET A 381 -33.97 -26.17 -1.34
CA MET A 381 -34.23 -26.15 -2.79
C MET A 381 -32.90 -26.13 -3.55
N LYS A 382 -32.87 -26.65 -4.78
CA LYS A 382 -31.71 -26.52 -5.68
C LYS A 382 -32.10 -26.58 -7.15
N LEU A 383 -31.43 -25.79 -7.98
CA LEU A 383 -31.40 -25.99 -9.43
C LEU A 383 -30.15 -26.82 -9.77
N THR A 384 -30.33 -27.97 -10.39
CA THR A 384 -29.20 -28.84 -10.82
C THR A 384 -28.53 -28.32 -12.08
N PRO A 385 -27.30 -28.78 -12.42
CA PRO A 385 -26.63 -28.44 -13.68
C PRO A 385 -27.49 -28.75 -14.92
N SER A 386 -28.31 -29.79 -14.83
CA SER A 386 -29.30 -30.20 -15.85
C SER A 386 -30.57 -29.32 -15.86
N LYS A 387 -30.54 -28.14 -15.24
CA LYS A 387 -31.65 -27.16 -15.14
C LYS A 387 -32.91 -27.71 -14.43
N ARG A 388 -32.77 -28.70 -13.55
CA ARG A 388 -33.88 -29.33 -12.79
C ARG A 388 -34.10 -28.70 -11.43
N LEU A 389 -35.34 -28.43 -11.06
CA LEU A 389 -35.71 -27.89 -9.76
C LEU A 389 -36.01 -29.00 -8.74
N SER A 390 -35.17 -29.10 -7.71
CA SER A 390 -35.41 -29.87 -6.48
C SER A 390 -35.97 -28.95 -5.40
N VAL A 391 -36.94 -29.44 -4.62
CA VAL A 391 -37.39 -28.83 -3.36
C VAL A 391 -37.39 -29.93 -2.30
N ASP A 392 -36.90 -29.59 -1.11
CA ASP A 392 -36.81 -30.43 0.10
C ASP A 392 -36.25 -31.86 -0.12
N LYS A 393 -35.27 -31.99 -1.03
CA LYS A 393 -34.65 -33.28 -1.41
C LYS A 393 -33.13 -33.12 -1.58
N THR A 394 -32.38 -33.81 -0.71
CA THR A 394 -30.91 -33.73 -0.64
C THR A 394 -30.23 -34.50 -1.77
N ALA A 395 -30.75 -35.69 -2.15
CA ALA A 395 -30.31 -36.45 -3.32
C ALA A 395 -30.74 -35.77 -4.65
N GLY A 396 -30.22 -36.22 -5.79
CA GLY A 396 -30.43 -35.58 -7.10
C GLY A 396 -31.89 -35.33 -7.48
N ALA A 397 -32.16 -34.22 -8.17
CA ALA A 397 -33.48 -33.96 -8.76
C ALA A 397 -33.59 -34.72 -10.09
N GLU A 398 -34.43 -35.74 -10.13
CA GLU A 398 -34.70 -36.52 -11.35
C GLU A 398 -35.92 -35.99 -12.10
N ALA A 399 -36.99 -35.62 -11.38
CA ALA A 399 -38.04 -34.75 -11.89
C ALA A 399 -37.45 -33.37 -12.20
N THR A 400 -37.83 -32.78 -13.35
CA THR A 400 -37.20 -31.56 -13.88
C THR A 400 -37.99 -30.32 -13.51
N ILE A 401 -39.29 -30.27 -13.82
CA ILE A 401 -39.67 -29.79 -15.16
C ILE A 401 -40.46 -28.48 -15.02
N HIS A 402 -40.11 -27.50 -15.83
CA HIS A 402 -41.10 -26.65 -16.50
C HIS A 402 -41.40 -27.38 -17.82
N SER A 403 -42.41 -28.26 -17.83
CA SER A 403 -42.77 -29.10 -18.97
C SER A 403 -43.93 -28.49 -19.76
N GLY A 404 -43.88 -28.61 -21.09
CA GLY A 404 -45.07 -28.47 -21.94
C GLY A 404 -45.99 -29.71 -21.89
N GLY A 405 -46.08 -30.38 -20.74
CA GLY A 405 -46.68 -31.71 -20.55
C GLY A 405 -46.61 -32.17 -19.09
N ASP A 406 -47.01 -33.42 -18.81
CA ASP A 406 -47.34 -33.90 -17.47
C ASP A 406 -46.12 -34.07 -16.51
N VAL A 407 -46.40 -34.13 -15.20
CA VAL A 407 -45.41 -34.17 -14.11
C VAL A 407 -45.75 -35.28 -13.08
N TRP A 408 -44.74 -35.91 -12.48
CA TRP A 408 -44.87 -37.11 -11.62
C TRP A 408 -43.79 -37.14 -10.52
N ALA A 409 -44.03 -37.81 -9.38
CA ALA A 409 -43.01 -38.12 -8.37
C ALA A 409 -43.33 -39.40 -7.57
N ASP A 410 -42.31 -39.87 -6.84
CA ASP A 410 -42.14 -41.25 -6.32
C ASP A 410 -42.33 -41.41 -4.80
N GLY A 411 -42.41 -40.28 -4.07
CA GLY A 411 -43.08 -40.23 -2.78
C GLY A 411 -44.54 -39.84 -2.98
N LEU A 412 -45.12 -39.08 -2.04
CA LEU A 412 -46.24 -38.22 -2.41
C LEU A 412 -45.74 -37.20 -3.44
N PHE A 413 -46.21 -37.30 -4.69
CA PHE A 413 -46.18 -36.15 -5.59
C PHE A 413 -47.16 -35.11 -5.05
N HIS A 414 -46.66 -34.16 -4.24
CA HIS A 414 -47.44 -33.10 -3.61
C HIS A 414 -47.95 -32.04 -4.62
N ILE A 415 -48.72 -32.49 -5.61
CA ILE A 415 -49.87 -31.69 -6.06
C ILE A 415 -50.80 -31.62 -4.84
N LYS A 416 -51.25 -30.41 -4.46
CA LYS A 416 -51.97 -30.15 -3.20
C LYS A 416 -52.94 -31.28 -2.81
N GLN A 417 -52.72 -31.89 -1.65
CA GLN A 417 -53.69 -32.77 -1.01
C GLN A 417 -55.03 -32.05 -0.85
N ASN A 418 -56.11 -32.77 -1.15
CA ASN A 418 -57.40 -32.52 -0.51
C ASN A 418 -57.82 -33.82 0.20
N VAL A 419 -57.42 -33.92 1.48
CA VAL A 419 -57.77 -34.89 2.55
C VAL A 419 -57.77 -36.42 2.31
N ASP A 420 -58.02 -36.97 1.12
CA ASP A 420 -58.25 -38.43 0.93
C ASP A 420 -57.13 -39.19 0.19
N GLY A 421 -55.87 -38.89 0.49
CA GLY A 421 -54.75 -39.85 0.31
C GLY A 421 -54.43 -40.37 -1.10
N LYS A 422 -54.88 -39.71 -2.18
CA LYS A 422 -54.57 -40.10 -3.57
C LYS A 422 -53.84 -39.00 -4.35
N ALA A 423 -52.92 -39.39 -5.25
CA ALA A 423 -52.31 -38.49 -6.21
C ALA A 423 -53.27 -38.22 -7.39
N VAL A 424 -53.40 -36.96 -7.81
CA VAL A 424 -54.33 -36.54 -8.88
C VAL A 424 -53.55 -36.26 -10.16
N TYR A 425 -53.56 -37.21 -11.10
CA TYR A 425 -53.09 -36.96 -12.46
C TYR A 425 -54.10 -36.10 -13.21
N ARG A 426 -53.66 -34.92 -13.71
CA ARG A 426 -54.42 -34.12 -14.67
C ARG A 426 -53.91 -34.40 -16.07
N THR A 427 -54.37 -35.49 -16.68
CA THR A 427 -54.10 -35.78 -18.09
C THR A 427 -54.78 -34.73 -18.97
N ASN A 428 -54.06 -34.19 -19.95
CA ASN A 428 -54.63 -33.19 -20.86
C ASN A 428 -55.73 -33.81 -21.76
N TRP A 429 -56.77 -33.03 -22.03
CA TRP A 429 -58.00 -33.48 -22.70
C TRP A 429 -57.80 -33.60 -24.22
N SER A 430 -58.14 -34.75 -24.79
CA SER A 430 -58.35 -34.92 -26.24
C SER A 430 -59.79 -35.35 -26.51
N GLN A 431 -60.34 -34.93 -27.66
CA GLN A 431 -61.79 -34.83 -27.92
C GLN A 431 -62.59 -36.17 -27.93
N ALA A 432 -61.95 -37.32 -27.70
CA ALA A 432 -62.57 -38.66 -27.74
C ALA A 432 -62.76 -39.34 -26.35
N ASN A 433 -62.28 -38.72 -25.27
CA ASN A 433 -62.87 -38.83 -23.92
C ASN A 433 -62.93 -40.20 -23.19
N TYR A 434 -62.08 -41.21 -23.48
CA TYR A 434 -61.98 -42.43 -22.65
C TYR A 434 -60.55 -42.96 -22.44
N LEU A 435 -60.34 -43.58 -21.27
CA LEU A 435 -59.15 -44.36 -20.87
C LEU A 435 -59.33 -45.82 -21.30
N ALA A 436 -58.31 -46.43 -21.89
CA ALA A 436 -58.34 -47.85 -22.26
C ALA A 436 -58.01 -48.75 -21.06
N MET A 437 -58.91 -49.70 -20.75
CA MET A 437 -58.70 -50.85 -19.87
C MET A 437 -59.44 -52.06 -20.47
N GLU A 438 -58.88 -53.27 -20.34
CA GLU A 438 -59.18 -54.41 -21.23
C GLU A 438 -60.22 -55.43 -20.68
N GLU A 439 -60.70 -56.29 -21.60
CA GLU A 439 -61.13 -57.70 -21.42
C GLU A 439 -62.56 -58.11 -20.92
N ALA A 440 -63.46 -58.30 -21.89
CA ALA A 440 -64.32 -59.48 -22.17
C ALA A 440 -65.21 -60.20 -21.11
N ALA A 441 -65.10 -60.00 -19.79
CA ALA A 441 -65.58 -60.99 -18.81
C ALA A 441 -66.98 -60.78 -18.16
N THR A 442 -67.76 -59.75 -18.51
CA THR A 442 -68.95 -59.36 -17.71
C THR A 442 -70.21 -59.02 -18.52
N LEU A 443 -71.04 -60.03 -18.84
CA LEU A 443 -72.43 -59.85 -19.30
C LEU A 443 -73.48 -60.72 -18.56
N THR A 444 -73.07 -61.53 -17.57
CA THR A 444 -73.96 -62.37 -16.74
C THR A 444 -74.90 -61.60 -15.80
N HIS A 445 -74.81 -60.27 -15.74
CA HIS A 445 -75.69 -59.40 -14.94
C HIS A 445 -76.78 -58.71 -15.81
N GLN A 446 -77.01 -59.17 -17.05
CA GLN A 446 -78.07 -58.64 -17.93
C GLN A 446 -79.06 -59.72 -18.41
N ILE A 447 -79.06 -60.89 -17.77
CA ILE A 447 -79.98 -62.01 -18.05
C ILE A 447 -80.49 -62.62 -16.74
N GLU A 448 -81.77 -62.97 -16.70
CA GLU A 448 -82.46 -63.61 -15.56
C GLU A 448 -83.33 -64.78 -16.10
N ASP A 449 -83.87 -65.64 -15.22
CA ASP A 449 -84.79 -66.75 -15.55
C ASP A 449 -84.32 -67.74 -16.64
N ILE A 450 -83.18 -68.39 -16.41
CA ILE A 450 -82.60 -69.42 -17.31
C ILE A 450 -83.23 -70.81 -17.03
N PHE A 451 -83.86 -71.41 -18.04
CA PHE A 451 -84.42 -72.76 -18.01
C PHE A 451 -83.90 -73.62 -19.18
N ASP A 452 -83.99 -74.95 -19.05
CA ASP A 452 -83.74 -75.87 -20.17
C ASP A 452 -84.81 -75.69 -21.27
N ILE A 453 -84.39 -75.81 -22.53
CA ILE A 453 -85.27 -75.67 -23.70
C ILE A 453 -86.28 -76.84 -23.70
N PRO A 454 -87.60 -76.57 -23.72
CA PRO A 454 -88.64 -77.62 -23.66
C PRO A 454 -88.91 -78.29 -25.03
N TYR A 455 -88.24 -77.83 -26.09
CA TYR A 455 -88.40 -78.26 -27.47
C TYR A 455 -87.21 -79.13 -27.93
N GLY A 456 -87.51 -80.24 -28.58
CA GLY A 456 -86.50 -81.20 -29.03
C GLY A 456 -86.87 -81.89 -30.33
N LEU A 457 -86.49 -83.17 -30.45
CA LEU A 457 -86.71 -83.97 -31.65
C LEU A 457 -88.20 -84.16 -31.97
N ALA A 458 -89.06 -84.26 -30.96
CA ALA A 458 -90.50 -84.48 -31.14
C ALA A 458 -91.20 -83.30 -31.84
N GLU A 459 -90.78 -82.06 -31.56
CA GLU A 459 -91.33 -80.85 -32.16
C GLU A 459 -90.69 -80.56 -33.51
N VAL A 460 -89.37 -80.79 -33.65
CA VAL A 460 -88.67 -80.67 -34.95
C VAL A 460 -89.25 -81.64 -35.99
N LEU A 461 -89.71 -82.84 -35.59
CA LEU A 461 -90.39 -83.78 -36.49
C LEU A 461 -91.80 -83.33 -36.93
N GLN A 462 -92.43 -82.39 -36.23
CA GLN A 462 -93.72 -81.81 -36.62
C GLN A 462 -93.57 -80.63 -37.58
N MET A 463 -92.41 -79.97 -37.59
CA MET A 463 -92.13 -78.83 -38.48
C MET A 463 -92.26 -79.22 -39.95
N GLN A 464 -92.88 -78.34 -40.75
CA GLN A 464 -93.07 -78.53 -42.18
C GLN A 464 -92.26 -77.48 -42.97
N PRO A 465 -91.06 -77.80 -43.47
CA PRO A 465 -90.35 -76.93 -44.40
C PRO A 465 -91.17 -76.79 -45.70
N ARG A 466 -91.47 -75.56 -46.10
CA ARG A 466 -92.25 -75.26 -47.30
C ARG A 466 -91.44 -74.48 -48.33
N LYS A 467 -91.87 -74.59 -49.59
CA LYS A 467 -91.46 -73.70 -50.68
C LYS A 467 -92.64 -72.82 -51.05
N PHE A 468 -92.46 -71.52 -51.04
CA PHE A 468 -93.51 -70.53 -51.30
C PHE A 468 -92.98 -69.39 -52.18
N ALA A 469 -93.90 -68.63 -52.77
CA ALA A 469 -93.59 -67.44 -53.56
C ALA A 469 -94.12 -66.20 -52.87
N MET A 470 -93.30 -65.14 -52.76
CA MET A 470 -93.73 -63.86 -52.21
C MET A 470 -94.73 -63.17 -53.15
N ARG A 471 -95.80 -62.59 -52.59
CA ARG A 471 -96.87 -61.96 -53.40
C ARG A 471 -96.42 -60.71 -54.15
N ASN A 472 -95.41 -60.01 -53.63
CA ASN A 472 -95.01 -58.69 -54.13
C ASN A 472 -94.07 -58.76 -55.35
N ASP A 473 -93.23 -59.80 -55.44
CA ASP A 473 -92.19 -59.93 -56.48
C ASP A 473 -92.10 -61.33 -57.12
N GLN A 474 -92.92 -62.29 -56.69
CA GLN A 474 -92.92 -63.70 -57.13
C GLN A 474 -91.61 -64.47 -56.84
N SER A 475 -90.74 -63.96 -55.96
CA SER A 475 -89.52 -64.65 -55.55
C SER A 475 -89.83 -65.96 -54.83
N LEU A 476 -89.12 -67.04 -55.19
CA LEU A 476 -89.32 -68.38 -54.63
C LEU A 476 -88.36 -68.62 -53.46
N HIS A 477 -88.92 -68.74 -52.26
CA HIS A 477 -88.20 -69.00 -51.02
C HIS A 477 -88.49 -70.41 -50.48
N VAL A 478 -87.53 -70.95 -49.72
CA VAL A 478 -87.70 -72.18 -48.92
C VAL A 478 -87.47 -71.80 -47.46
N GLY A 479 -88.37 -72.21 -46.58
CA GLY A 479 -88.34 -71.88 -45.16
C GLY A 479 -89.56 -72.42 -44.43
N PHE A 480 -89.87 -71.85 -43.28
CA PHE A 480 -91.07 -72.18 -42.50
C PHE A 480 -92.14 -71.09 -42.65
N ILE A 481 -93.39 -71.44 -42.41
CA ILE A 481 -94.52 -70.49 -42.38
C ILE A 481 -94.77 -70.11 -40.91
N ALA A 482 -94.81 -68.81 -40.60
CA ALA A 482 -94.85 -68.34 -39.21
C ALA A 482 -96.10 -68.80 -38.45
N GLN A 483 -97.27 -68.79 -39.11
CA GLN A 483 -98.56 -69.27 -38.56
C GLN A 483 -98.58 -70.78 -38.25
N GLU A 484 -97.71 -71.56 -38.90
CA GLU A 484 -97.58 -72.99 -38.65
C GLU A 484 -96.57 -73.25 -37.53
N MET A 485 -95.46 -72.51 -37.54
CA MET A 485 -94.43 -72.60 -36.51
C MET A 485 -94.91 -72.07 -35.14
N LEU A 486 -95.79 -71.06 -35.11
CA LEU A 486 -96.44 -70.56 -33.88
C LEU A 486 -97.15 -71.68 -33.08
N LYS A 487 -97.63 -72.73 -33.76
CA LYS A 487 -98.33 -73.86 -33.13
C LYS A 487 -97.37 -74.94 -32.59
N ILE A 488 -96.07 -74.79 -32.84
CA ILE A 488 -95.03 -75.77 -32.51
C ILE A 488 -94.01 -75.15 -31.55
N ILE A 489 -93.44 -73.98 -31.89
CA ILE A 489 -92.49 -73.22 -31.08
C ILE A 489 -92.85 -71.72 -31.14
N PRO A 490 -93.77 -71.25 -30.27
CA PRO A 490 -94.27 -69.88 -30.32
C PRO A 490 -93.19 -68.82 -30.03
N GLU A 491 -92.17 -69.13 -29.23
CA GLU A 491 -91.09 -68.20 -28.86
C GLU A 491 -90.15 -67.88 -30.03
N SER A 492 -90.15 -68.70 -31.08
CA SER A 492 -89.39 -68.43 -32.32
C SER A 492 -90.09 -67.42 -33.25
N ILE A 493 -91.27 -66.91 -32.85
CA ILE A 493 -92.16 -66.09 -33.68
C ILE A 493 -92.39 -64.72 -33.04
N SER A 494 -92.29 -63.67 -33.86
CA SER A 494 -92.51 -62.29 -33.45
C SER A 494 -93.51 -61.60 -34.39
N GLY A 495 -94.43 -60.79 -33.86
CA GLY A 495 -95.49 -60.12 -34.65
C GLY A 495 -96.85 -60.79 -34.49
N ASP A 496 -97.88 -60.17 -35.06
CA ASP A 496 -99.29 -60.58 -34.91
C ASP A 496 -99.86 -61.19 -36.20
N GLU A 497 -100.75 -62.18 -36.09
CA GLU A 497 -101.48 -62.76 -37.22
C GLU A 497 -102.50 -61.76 -37.81
N SER A 498 -102.92 -60.78 -37.01
CA SER A 498 -103.88 -59.72 -37.33
C SER A 498 -103.27 -58.52 -38.07
N ALA A 499 -101.99 -58.59 -38.45
CA ALA A 499 -101.25 -57.52 -39.12
C ALA A 499 -101.70 -57.33 -40.59
N ASP A 500 -102.84 -56.68 -40.78
CA ASP A 500 -103.15 -55.88 -41.96
C ASP A 500 -102.58 -54.45 -41.79
N ASP A 501 -102.76 -53.55 -42.77
CA ASP A 501 -102.20 -52.17 -42.81
C ASP A 501 -102.76 -51.19 -41.72
N ASP A 502 -103.32 -51.73 -40.62
CA ASP A 502 -103.92 -50.99 -39.51
C ASP A 502 -102.94 -50.68 -38.36
N MET A 503 -103.23 -49.60 -37.61
CA MET A 503 -102.51 -49.21 -36.40
C MET A 503 -103.19 -49.76 -35.14
N ASN A 504 -102.42 -50.04 -34.10
CA ASN A 504 -102.96 -50.38 -32.79
C ASN A 504 -103.65 -49.18 -32.10
N ASP A 505 -104.32 -49.42 -30.96
CA ASP A 505 -105.01 -48.40 -30.14
C ASP A 505 -104.09 -47.27 -29.61
N GLN A 506 -102.77 -47.36 -29.81
CA GLN A 506 -101.78 -46.34 -29.46
C GLN A 506 -101.20 -45.60 -30.69
N GLY A 507 -101.60 -45.97 -31.91
CA GLY A 507 -101.18 -45.33 -33.15
C GLY A 507 -99.86 -45.85 -33.74
N GLU A 508 -99.40 -47.04 -33.34
CA GLU A 508 -98.21 -47.67 -33.93
C GLU A 508 -98.57 -48.81 -34.91
N PRO A 509 -97.76 -49.06 -35.97
CA PRO A 509 -98.02 -50.12 -36.95
C PRO A 509 -97.93 -51.52 -36.34
N ILE A 510 -98.85 -52.41 -36.71
CA ILE A 510 -98.82 -53.81 -36.29
C ILE A 510 -97.83 -54.57 -37.19
N ASN A 511 -96.75 -55.11 -36.60
CA ASN A 511 -95.75 -55.85 -37.37
C ASN A 511 -96.26 -57.27 -37.75
N PRO A 512 -96.13 -57.69 -39.02
CA PRO A 512 -96.53 -59.01 -39.47
C PRO A 512 -95.63 -60.11 -38.91
N MET A 513 -96.19 -61.31 -38.72
CA MET A 513 -95.49 -62.46 -38.16
C MET A 513 -94.20 -62.81 -38.93
N GLY A 514 -93.06 -62.71 -38.24
CA GLY A 514 -91.74 -63.15 -38.67
C GLY A 514 -91.19 -64.27 -37.79
N ILE A 515 -90.21 -65.01 -38.31
CA ILE A 515 -89.55 -66.12 -37.62
C ILE A 515 -88.11 -65.71 -37.29
N ASP A 516 -87.72 -65.81 -36.02
CA ASP A 516 -86.31 -65.74 -35.64
C ASP A 516 -85.62 -67.09 -35.87
N LEU A 517 -84.71 -67.11 -36.85
CA LEU A 517 -83.92 -68.30 -37.16
C LEU A 517 -82.75 -68.49 -36.18
N ALA A 518 -82.36 -67.49 -35.39
CA ALA A 518 -81.25 -67.60 -34.44
C ALA A 518 -81.63 -68.48 -33.23
N SER A 519 -82.77 -68.21 -32.58
CA SER A 519 -83.32 -69.05 -31.50
C SER A 519 -83.56 -70.50 -31.96
N LEU A 520 -84.00 -70.70 -33.21
CA LEU A 520 -84.22 -72.04 -33.78
C LEU A 520 -82.93 -72.88 -33.85
N THR A 521 -81.74 -72.26 -33.93
CA THR A 521 -80.46 -73.01 -33.93
C THR A 521 -80.21 -73.77 -32.62
N ALA A 522 -80.66 -73.24 -31.49
CA ALA A 522 -80.53 -73.90 -30.19
C ALA A 522 -81.45 -75.12 -30.08
N VAL A 523 -82.69 -75.02 -30.58
CA VAL A 523 -83.64 -76.14 -30.66
C VAL A 523 -83.12 -77.25 -31.57
N LEU A 524 -82.60 -76.90 -32.75
CA LEU A 524 -82.03 -77.88 -33.68
C LEU A 524 -80.81 -78.60 -33.07
N CYS A 525 -79.99 -77.89 -32.29
CA CYS A 525 -78.90 -78.50 -31.52
C CYS A 525 -79.42 -79.54 -30.51
N LYS A 526 -80.47 -79.21 -29.75
CA LYS A 526 -81.11 -80.12 -28.79
C LYS A 526 -81.71 -81.36 -29.47
N ALA A 527 -82.42 -81.17 -30.58
CA ALA A 527 -82.99 -82.28 -31.36
C ALA A 527 -81.92 -83.23 -31.93
N ILE A 528 -80.76 -82.72 -32.35
CA ILE A 528 -79.62 -83.55 -32.79
C ILE A 528 -79.02 -84.35 -31.62
N GLN A 529 -78.92 -83.77 -30.42
CA GLN A 529 -78.46 -84.47 -29.23
C GLN A 529 -79.39 -85.65 -28.86
N GLU A 530 -80.70 -85.43 -28.87
CA GLU A 530 -81.71 -86.46 -28.60
C GLU A 530 -81.72 -87.56 -29.68
N GLN A 531 -81.58 -87.18 -30.96
CA GLN A 531 -81.47 -88.14 -32.06
C GLN A 531 -80.20 -88.99 -31.93
N GLN A 532 -79.07 -88.41 -31.54
CA GLN A 532 -77.83 -89.14 -31.31
C GLN A 532 -77.97 -90.13 -30.13
N GLN A 533 -78.64 -89.72 -29.05
CA GLN A 533 -78.94 -90.61 -27.92
C GLN A 533 -79.78 -91.83 -28.36
N GLN A 534 -80.87 -91.61 -29.12
CA GLN A 534 -81.70 -92.72 -29.63
C GLN A 534 -80.92 -93.66 -30.57
N ILE A 535 -80.00 -93.13 -31.37
CA ILE A 535 -79.10 -93.93 -32.23
C ILE A 535 -78.16 -94.81 -31.39
N ASP A 536 -77.63 -94.28 -30.30
CA ASP A 536 -76.72 -95.03 -29.42
C ASP A 536 -77.46 -96.06 -28.55
N GLU A 537 -78.68 -95.77 -28.10
CA GLU A 537 -79.58 -96.75 -27.46
C GLU A 537 -79.96 -97.90 -28.41
N LEU A 538 -80.33 -97.60 -29.66
CA LEU A 538 -80.60 -98.61 -30.69
C LEU A 538 -79.36 -99.46 -31.00
N ARG A 539 -78.16 -98.87 -31.00
CA ARG A 539 -76.89 -99.61 -31.19
C ARG A 539 -76.59 -100.54 -30.03
N ALA A 540 -76.85 -100.11 -28.79
CA ALA A 540 -76.68 -100.96 -27.61
C ALA A 540 -77.58 -102.21 -27.69
N ILE A 541 -78.86 -102.04 -28.04
CA ILE A 541 -79.86 -103.13 -28.17
C ILE A 541 -79.49 -104.13 -29.28
N ILE A 542 -78.74 -103.72 -30.31
CA ILE A 542 -78.29 -104.60 -31.41
C ILE A 542 -76.96 -105.30 -31.07
N SER A 543 -76.32 -104.96 -29.94
CA SER A 543 -75.02 -105.50 -29.52
C SER A 543 -75.07 -106.51 -28.36
N GLU A 544 -76.26 -106.78 -27.82
CA GLU A 544 -76.59 -107.94 -26.95
C GLU A 544 -77.36 -109.01 -27.74
#